data_AF-A0A9E4A7Y9-F1
#
_entry.id   AF-A0A9E4A7Y9-F1
#
_cell.length_a   1.000
_cell.length_b   1.000
_cell.length_c   1.000
_cell.angle_alpha   90.00
_cell.angle_beta   90.00
_cell.angle_gamma   90.00
#
_symmetry.space_group_name_H-M   'P 1'
#
loop_
_entity.id
_entity.type
_entity.pdbx_description
1 polymer ?
#
loop_
_entity_poly.entity_id
_entity_poly.type
_entity_poly.pdbx_seq_one_letter_code
_entity_poly.pdbx_strand_id
1 'polypeptide(L)'
;MHLTEAQISSFHEDGYLRLENVLDTEDLQPVIDEYSDLIDGRAQKLYAEGKVSSLHEDEPFTRRLLLLAKEIPEVAGNLDIMQARGEATFNFLKNPKILDVAESLCGSEIVCNPIQHIRAVLPHRATGGSP
;
A
#
# COMPACT_ATOMS: atom_id res chain seq x y z
N MET A 1 3.71 -3.67 -19.98
CA MET A 1 2.60 -3.62 -20.96
C MET A 1 2.50 -2.20 -21.47
N HIS A 2 2.52 -1.99 -22.78
CA HIS A 2 2.23 -0.67 -23.35
C HIS A 2 0.74 -0.51 -23.66
N LEU A 3 0.26 0.73 -23.60
CA LEU A 3 -1.13 1.05 -23.90
C LEU A 3 -1.39 1.02 -25.41
N THR A 4 -2.61 0.64 -25.78
CA THR A 4 -3.08 0.76 -27.17
C THR A 4 -3.45 2.21 -27.48
N GLU A 5 -3.50 2.57 -28.76
CA GLU A 5 -3.95 3.90 -29.19
C GLU A 5 -5.36 4.22 -28.67
N ALA A 6 -6.26 3.23 -28.65
CA ALA A 6 -7.60 3.42 -28.10
C ALA A 6 -7.58 3.74 -26.60
N GLN A 7 -6.72 3.08 -25.81
CA GLN A 7 -6.57 3.35 -24.39
C GLN A 7 -5.98 4.73 -24.13
N ILE A 8 -5.01 5.16 -24.94
CA ILE A 8 -4.40 6.50 -24.86
C ILE A 8 -5.46 7.57 -25.19
N SER A 9 -6.24 7.37 -26.26
CA SER A 9 -7.33 8.28 -26.62
C SER A 9 -8.38 8.40 -25.51
N SER A 10 -8.84 7.28 -24.92
CA SER A 10 -9.78 7.32 -23.80
C SER A 10 -9.20 8.05 -22.58
N PHE A 11 -7.91 7.87 -22.27
CA PHE A 11 -7.26 8.62 -21.20
C PHE A 11 -7.31 10.13 -21.43
N HIS A 12 -7.05 10.59 -22.66
CA HIS A 12 -7.10 12.02 -22.99
C HIS A 12 -8.52 12.59 -23.05
N GLU A 13 -9.51 11.79 -23.44
CA GLU A 13 -10.92 12.19 -23.49
C GLU A 13 -11.56 12.25 -22.10
N ASP A 14 -11.36 11.21 -21.29
CA ASP A 14 -12.04 11.03 -20.00
C ASP A 14 -11.23 11.59 -18.82
N GLY A 15 -9.94 11.84 -19.01
CA GLY A 15 -9.02 12.26 -17.95
C GLY A 15 -8.61 11.13 -16.99
N TYR A 16 -9.00 9.89 -17.27
CA TYR A 16 -8.59 8.70 -16.53
C TYR A 16 -8.64 7.45 -17.42
N LEU A 17 -7.94 6.39 -16.99
CA LEU A 17 -7.97 5.10 -17.66
C LEU A 17 -8.00 3.99 -16.61
N ARG A 18 -8.92 3.03 -16.78
CA ARG A 18 -8.98 1.84 -15.93
C ARG A 18 -8.29 0.69 -16.64
N LEU A 19 -7.22 0.19 -16.03
CA LEU A 19 -6.50 -0.99 -16.50
C LEU A 19 -6.69 -2.12 -15.49
N GLU A 20 -7.13 -3.27 -15.97
CA GLU A 20 -7.24 -4.47 -15.15
C GLU A 20 -5.98 -5.31 -15.28
N ASN A 21 -5.59 -6.00 -14.21
CA ASN A 21 -4.53 -7.01 -14.21
C ASN A 21 -3.15 -6.51 -14.69
N VAL A 22 -2.84 -5.23 -14.46
CA VAL A 22 -1.49 -4.68 -14.73
C VAL A 22 -0.46 -5.21 -13.74
N LEU A 23 -0.87 -5.30 -12.47
CA LEU A 23 -0.05 -5.82 -11.38
C LEU A 23 -0.65 -7.13 -10.89
N ASP A 24 0.21 -8.05 -10.46
CA ASP A 24 -0.15 -9.29 -9.80
C ASP A 24 0.29 -9.30 -8.33
N THR A 25 0.04 -10.42 -7.65
CA THR A 25 0.41 -10.58 -6.25
C THR A 25 1.92 -10.47 -6.04
N GLU A 26 2.73 -10.96 -6.99
CA GLU A 26 4.20 -11.00 -6.88
C GLU A 26 4.78 -9.59 -6.97
N ASP A 27 4.15 -8.68 -7.71
CA ASP A 27 4.54 -7.27 -7.75
C ASP A 27 4.35 -6.56 -6.40
N LEU A 28 3.31 -6.92 -5.66
CA LEU A 28 2.93 -6.24 -4.41
C LEU A 28 3.50 -6.93 -3.16
N GLN A 29 3.79 -8.24 -3.24
CA GLN A 29 4.22 -9.04 -2.10
C GLN A 29 5.45 -8.47 -1.37
N PRO A 30 6.50 -7.97 -2.06
CA PRO A 30 7.65 -7.37 -1.37
C PRO A 30 7.28 -6.16 -0.49
N VAL A 31 6.30 -5.35 -0.92
CA VAL A 31 5.79 -4.23 -0.12
C VAL A 31 5.00 -4.76 1.08
N ILE A 32 4.19 -5.81 0.88
CA ILE A 32 3.44 -6.45 1.97
C ILE A 32 4.38 -7.02 3.02
N ASP A 33 5.46 -7.69 2.61
CA ASP A 33 6.44 -8.29 3.51
C ASP A 33 7.17 -7.21 4.32
N GLU A 34 7.61 -6.14 3.66
CA GLU A 34 8.26 -4.99 4.30
C GLU A 34 7.34 -4.31 5.35
N TYR A 35 6.06 -4.15 5.03
CA TYR A 35 5.08 -3.64 5.98
C TYR A 35 4.74 -4.65 7.08
N SER A 36 4.78 -5.95 6.79
CA SER A 36 4.58 -7.01 7.77
C SER A 36 5.66 -6.98 8.84
N ASP A 37 6.93 -6.81 8.45
CA ASP A 37 8.06 -6.67 9.38
C ASP A 37 7.94 -5.41 10.25
N LEU A 38 7.52 -4.29 9.66
CA LEU A 38 7.27 -3.06 10.40
C LEU A 38 6.14 -3.22 11.43
N ILE A 39 5.06 -3.91 11.06
CA ILE A 39 3.94 -4.19 11.98
C ILE A 39 4.36 -5.20 13.05
N ASP A 40 5.19 -6.19 12.69
CA ASP A 40 5.71 -7.18 13.62
C ASP A 40 6.51 -6.51 14.76
N GLY A 41 7.48 -5.66 14.41
CA GLY A 41 8.27 -4.94 15.41
C GLY A 41 7.41 -4.07 16.35
N ARG A 42 6.33 -3.48 15.83
CA ARG A 42 5.37 -2.72 16.65
C ARG A 42 4.55 -3.64 17.55
N ALA A 43 4.06 -4.76 17.04
CA ALA A 43 3.27 -5.73 17.78
C ALA A 43 4.07 -6.33 18.94
N GLN A 44 5.33 -6.73 18.69
CA GLN A 44 6.24 -7.25 19.71
C GLN A 44 6.44 -6.26 20.86
N LYS A 45 6.66 -4.97 20.54
CA LYS A 45 6.79 -3.92 21.55
C LYS A 45 5.50 -3.76 22.37
N LEU A 46 4.35 -3.69 21.71
CA LEU A 46 3.06 -3.52 22.39
C LEU A 46 2.71 -4.74 23.26
N TYR A 47 3.07 -5.94 22.83
CA TYR A 47 2.86 -7.18 23.58
C TYR A 47 3.73 -7.22 24.83
N ALA A 48 5.02 -6.86 24.71
CA ALA A 48 5.92 -6.74 25.86
C ALA A 48 5.44 -5.69 26.89
N GLU A 49 4.75 -4.65 26.43
CA GLU A 49 4.10 -3.64 27.28
C GLU A 49 2.73 -4.08 27.83
N GLY A 50 2.23 -5.28 27.47
CA GLY A 50 0.93 -5.79 27.88
C GLY A 50 -0.28 -5.08 27.26
N LYS A 51 -0.07 -4.33 26.15
CA LYS A 51 -1.10 -3.53 25.48
C LYS A 51 -1.91 -4.31 24.44
N VAL A 52 -1.37 -5.40 23.91
CA VAL A 52 -2.09 -6.33 23.03
C VAL A 52 -2.08 -7.72 23.64
N SER A 53 -3.19 -8.44 23.48
CA SER A 53 -3.41 -9.75 24.09
C SER A 53 -2.73 -10.89 23.33
N SER A 54 -2.49 -10.71 22.03
CA SER A 54 -1.85 -11.68 21.14
C SER A 54 -1.12 -10.98 20.00
N LEU A 55 -0.08 -11.64 19.47
CA LEU A 55 0.70 -11.16 18.33
C LEU A 55 0.08 -11.52 16.97
N HIS A 56 -0.84 -12.50 16.96
CA HIS A 56 -1.51 -13.00 15.75
C HIS A 56 -0.53 -13.38 14.62
N GLU A 57 0.58 -14.03 14.95
CA GLU A 57 1.68 -14.34 14.00
C GLU A 57 1.26 -15.28 12.87
N ASP A 58 0.29 -16.17 13.11
CA ASP A 58 -0.22 -17.11 12.11
C ASP A 58 -1.24 -16.47 11.14
N GLU A 59 -1.62 -15.21 11.35
CA GLU A 59 -2.63 -14.54 10.53
C GLU A 59 -1.99 -13.81 9.34
N PRO A 60 -2.60 -13.84 8.14
CA PRO A 60 -2.13 -13.07 6.99
C PRO A 60 -2.08 -11.56 7.27
N PHE A 61 -1.18 -10.83 6.61
CA PHE A 61 -0.90 -9.40 6.82
C PHE A 61 -2.15 -8.55 7.13
N THR A 62 -3.14 -8.53 6.22
CA THR A 62 -4.35 -7.73 6.38
C THR A 62 -5.14 -8.13 7.63
N ARG A 63 -5.31 -9.43 7.87
CA ARG A 63 -6.07 -9.94 9.01
C ARG A 63 -5.34 -9.64 10.32
N ARG A 64 -4.03 -9.86 10.35
CA ARG A 64 -3.15 -9.55 11.49
C ARG A 64 -3.21 -8.07 11.86
N LEU A 65 -3.06 -7.17 10.89
CA LEU A 65 -3.17 -5.73 11.10
C LEU A 65 -4.54 -5.34 11.68
N LEU A 66 -5.63 -5.90 11.17
CA LEU A 66 -6.98 -5.62 11.67
C LEU A 66 -7.20 -6.11 13.10
N LEU A 67 -6.68 -7.28 13.45
CA LEU A 67 -6.77 -7.83 14.80
C LEU A 67 -6.01 -6.96 15.80
N LEU A 68 -4.77 -6.59 15.48
CA LEU A 68 -3.97 -5.68 16.30
C LEU A 68 -4.62 -4.29 16.41
N ALA A 69 -5.12 -3.72 15.31
CA ALA A 69 -5.76 -2.42 15.29
C ALA A 69 -7.10 -2.39 16.06
N LYS A 70 -7.75 -3.56 16.23
CA LYS A 70 -8.95 -3.70 17.05
C LYS A 70 -8.65 -3.51 18.54
N GLU A 71 -7.45 -3.85 19.00
CA GLU A 71 -7.01 -3.60 20.37
C GLU A 71 -6.35 -2.22 20.49
N ILE A 72 -5.38 -1.92 19.61
CA ILE A 72 -4.58 -0.69 19.61
C ILE A 72 -4.55 -0.08 18.20
N PRO A 73 -5.41 0.91 17.88
CA PRO A 73 -5.47 1.52 16.55
C PRO A 73 -4.16 2.15 16.08
N GLU A 74 -3.33 2.60 17.02
CA GLU A 74 -2.04 3.24 16.77
C GLU A 74 -1.06 2.33 16.02
N VAL A 75 -1.26 1.00 16.06
CA VAL A 75 -0.42 0.05 15.30
C VAL A 75 -0.46 0.33 13.80
N ALA A 76 -1.58 0.86 13.29
CA ALA A 76 -1.78 1.25 11.90
C ALA A 76 -1.42 2.72 11.60
N GLY A 77 -0.94 3.46 12.60
CA GLY A 77 -0.49 4.84 12.42
C GLY A 77 0.83 4.94 11.66
N ASN A 78 1.13 6.09 11.05
CA ASN A 78 2.43 6.35 10.40
C ASN A 78 2.87 5.24 9.41
N LEU A 79 1.91 4.69 8.66
CA LEU A 79 2.17 3.72 7.58
C LEU A 79 2.37 4.40 6.22
N ASP A 80 2.15 5.70 6.13
CA ASP A 80 2.38 6.42 4.90
C ASP A 80 3.88 6.46 4.57
N ILE A 81 4.22 6.40 3.28
CA ILE A 81 5.60 6.31 2.78
C ILE A 81 6.47 7.49 3.24
N MET A 82 5.86 8.63 3.59
CA MET A 82 6.60 9.77 4.13
C MET A 82 7.21 9.47 5.51
N GLN A 83 6.62 8.55 6.27
CA GLN A 83 7.10 8.06 7.57
C GLN A 83 7.72 6.65 7.48
N ALA A 84 7.11 5.73 6.74
CA ALA A 84 7.56 4.36 6.55
C ALA A 84 8.34 4.25 5.22
N ARG A 85 9.63 4.57 5.27
CA ARG A 85 10.51 4.58 4.10
C ARG A 85 11.23 3.24 3.99
N GLY A 86 10.69 2.37 3.14
CA GLY A 86 11.24 1.06 2.88
C GLY A 86 11.83 0.93 1.46
N GLU A 87 12.76 0.00 1.32
CA GLU A 87 13.42 -0.30 0.05
C GLU A 87 12.46 -1.00 -0.91
N ALA A 88 11.64 -1.94 -0.43
CA ALA A 88 10.67 -2.65 -1.26
C ALA A 88 9.62 -1.68 -1.81
N THR A 89 9.15 -0.76 -0.97
CA THR A 89 8.24 0.32 -1.38
C THR A 89 8.88 1.22 -2.45
N PHE A 90 10.15 1.61 -2.27
CA PHE A 90 10.86 2.40 -3.29
C PHE A 90 11.06 1.63 -4.60
N ASN A 91 11.36 0.33 -4.52
CA ASN A 91 11.51 -0.54 -5.68
C ASN A 91 10.18 -0.73 -6.42
N PHE A 92 9.06 -0.80 -5.71
CA PHE A 92 7.73 -0.86 -6.28
C PHE A 92 7.39 0.36 -7.14
N LEU A 93 7.83 1.57 -6.75
CA LEU A 93 7.66 2.78 -7.57
C LEU A 93 8.41 2.72 -8.91
N LYS A 94 9.37 1.80 -9.03
CA LYS A 94 10.16 1.54 -10.25
C LYS A 94 9.73 0.24 -10.95
N ASN A 95 8.58 -0.33 -10.58
CA ASN A 95 8.11 -1.58 -11.18
C ASN A 95 7.96 -1.40 -12.71
N PRO A 96 8.59 -2.25 -13.55
CA PRO A 96 8.54 -2.11 -15.00
C PRO A 96 7.12 -2.07 -15.56
N LYS A 97 6.18 -2.82 -14.99
CA LYS A 97 4.78 -2.82 -15.45
C LYS A 97 4.12 -1.45 -15.24
N ILE A 98 4.47 -0.74 -14.18
CA ILE A 98 4.01 0.64 -13.93
C ILE A 98 4.70 1.61 -14.89
N LEU A 99 6.01 1.46 -15.08
CA LEU A 99 6.80 2.34 -15.95
C LEU A 99 6.41 2.20 -17.43
N ASP A 100 6.15 1.00 -17.94
CA ASP A 100 5.68 0.78 -19.31
C ASP A 100 4.34 1.49 -19.59
N VAL A 101 3.44 1.48 -18.61
CA VAL A 101 2.15 2.17 -18.68
C VAL A 101 2.35 3.68 -18.67
N ALA A 102 3.19 4.19 -17.77
CA ALA A 102 3.51 5.61 -17.68
C ALA A 102 4.20 6.13 -18.96
N GLU A 103 5.18 5.39 -19.48
CA GLU A 103 5.91 5.71 -20.71
C GLU A 103 4.96 5.90 -21.91
N SER A 104 3.91 5.09 -21.98
CA SER A 104 2.89 5.19 -23.03
C SER A 104 2.13 6.52 -23.02
N LEU A 105 2.15 7.26 -21.90
CA LEU A 105 1.44 8.53 -21.71
C LEU A 105 2.36 9.75 -21.66
N CYS A 106 3.55 9.63 -21.04
CA CYS A 106 4.45 10.77 -20.82
C CYS A 106 5.80 10.67 -21.56
N GLY A 107 6.04 9.57 -22.31
CA GLY A 107 7.31 9.32 -23.00
C GLY A 107 8.37 8.69 -22.11
N SER A 108 9.56 8.47 -22.67
CA SER A 108 10.63 7.69 -22.04
C SER A 108 11.34 8.39 -20.87
N GLU A 109 11.19 9.72 -20.77
CA GLU A 109 11.78 10.50 -19.68
C GLU A 109 10.80 10.63 -18.51
N ILE A 110 10.76 9.58 -17.67
CA ILE A 110 9.84 9.50 -16.53
C ILE A 110 10.49 10.07 -15.26
N VAL A 111 9.80 11.03 -14.62
CA VAL A 111 10.18 11.57 -13.30
C VAL A 111 9.12 11.20 -12.28
N CYS A 112 9.56 10.59 -11.18
CA CYS A 112 8.72 10.23 -10.04
C CYS A 112 8.77 11.35 -8.98
N ASN A 113 7.77 12.24 -8.96
CA ASN A 113 7.65 13.31 -7.95
C ASN A 113 7.15 12.74 -6.61
N PRO A 114 7.74 13.06 -5.45
CA PRO A 114 7.40 12.48 -4.14
C PRO A 114 6.03 12.91 -3.57
N ILE A 115 4.94 12.54 -4.25
CA ILE A 115 3.54 12.74 -3.80
C ILE A 115 2.83 11.37 -3.67
N GLN A 116 3.60 10.29 -3.55
CA GLN A 116 3.07 8.95 -3.30
C GLN A 116 2.66 8.84 -1.84
N HIS A 117 1.60 8.09 -1.61
CA HIS A 117 1.05 7.84 -0.30
C HIS A 117 0.69 6.38 -0.15
N ILE A 118 0.91 5.84 1.05
CA ILE A 118 0.34 4.56 1.46
C ILE A 118 -0.71 4.86 2.51
N ARG A 119 -1.95 4.47 2.21
CA ARG A 119 -3.10 4.74 3.08
C ARG A 119 -3.66 3.42 3.58
N ALA A 120 -3.48 3.15 4.87
CA ALA A 120 -4.21 2.09 5.54
C ALA A 120 -5.68 2.50 5.72
N VAL A 121 -6.57 1.91 4.92
CA VAL A 121 -8.01 2.12 5.06
C VAL A 121 -8.57 1.05 5.99
N LEU A 122 -8.69 1.40 7.27
CA LEU A 122 -9.30 0.51 8.25
C LEU A 122 -10.83 0.55 8.12
N PRO A 123 -11.53 -0.59 8.33
CA PRO A 123 -12.97 -0.59 8.44
C PRO A 123 -13.43 0.42 9.49
N HIS A 124 -14.43 1.23 9.14
CA HIS A 124 -15.04 2.14 10.10
C HIS A 124 -15.55 1.31 11.28
N ARG A 125 -15.09 1.62 12.49
CA ARG A 125 -15.73 1.08 13.69
C ARG A 125 -17.15 1.62 13.70
N ALA A 126 -18.14 0.76 13.76
CA ALA A 126 -19.51 1.16 14.07
C ALA A 126 -19.56 1.64 15.54
N THR A 127 -18.97 2.79 15.82
CA THR A 127 -19.14 3.54 17.05
C THR A 127 -20.06 4.70 16.70
N GLY A 128 -21.26 4.71 17.27
CA GLY A 128 -22.25 5.79 17.13
C GLY A 128 -21.78 7.11 17.76
N GLY A 129 -20.64 7.64 17.30
CA GLY A 129 -20.14 8.97 17.61
C GLY A 129 -20.25 9.82 16.35
N SER A 130 -21.04 10.89 16.43
CA SER A 130 -21.28 11.89 15.39
C SER A 130 -19.99 12.56 14.87
N PRO A 131 -20.07 13.25 13.71
CA PRO A 131 -18.94 13.70 12.88
C PRO A 131 -17.93 14.61 13.58
#